data_AF-A0A6B9Z4Q7-F1
#
_entry.id   AF-A0A6B9Z4Q7-F1
#
_cell.length_a   1.000
_cell.length_b   1.000
_cell.length_c   1.000
_cell.angle_alpha   90.00
_cell.angle_beta   90.00
_cell.angle_gamma   90.00
#
_symmetry.space_group_name_H-M   'P 1'
#
loop_
_entity.id
_entity.type
_entity.pdbx_description
1 polymer ?
#
loop_
_entity_poly.entity_id
_entity_poly.type
_entity_poly.pdbx_seq_one_letter_code
_entity_poly.pdbx_strand_id
1 'polypeptide(L)'
;MTNKPLSAQQLSDYHRDGYLIVKDFCSAAEVEKLYSTALNDDAMRKNALDLNDQSGKKTRLSLWFTPGNDVFGYLTRSQKMITPVNQLLDGDAPVCHFHSKLMQKEPRVGGAWEWHQDYGYWYKNQFMFPDQLMSVMVALTNANKENGCLQVIKGSHKLGRVNHGFAGEQVGADMVMVNNALQTMPLVYCELQPGDALLFHSNLLHRSEANLSDGPRWSVISCYSRQSNIAYNETSTSWKTPVEIVPDEAILEWDAGSLSNNDFLAKENDPALKETGWEK
;
A
#
# COMPACT_ATOMS: atom_id res chain seq x y z
N MET A 1 -14.97 -16.76 -8.43
CA MET A 1 -15.00 -15.63 -9.40
C MET A 1 -13.71 -15.67 -10.20
N THR A 2 -13.66 -15.15 -11.43
CA THR A 2 -12.59 -15.53 -12.37
C THR A 2 -11.24 -14.90 -12.02
N ASN A 3 -10.32 -15.74 -11.57
CA ASN A 3 -8.88 -15.58 -11.53
C ASN A 3 -8.32 -15.22 -12.94
N LYS A 4 -8.53 -13.98 -13.38
CA LYS A 4 -8.17 -13.51 -14.72
C LYS A 4 -6.84 -12.77 -14.66
N PRO A 5 -5.84 -13.15 -15.46
CA PRO A 5 -4.66 -12.33 -15.66
C PRO A 5 -5.05 -10.97 -16.23
N LEU A 6 -4.23 -9.96 -15.95
CA LEU A 6 -4.37 -8.64 -16.56
C LEU A 6 -4.27 -8.76 -18.08
N SER A 7 -5.14 -8.05 -18.78
CA SER A 7 -5.09 -7.95 -20.23
C SER A 7 -3.86 -7.16 -20.69
N ALA A 8 -3.46 -7.36 -21.96
CA ALA A 8 -2.35 -6.59 -22.55
C ALA A 8 -2.57 -5.07 -22.45
N GLN A 9 -3.82 -4.61 -22.55
CA GLN A 9 -4.14 -3.19 -22.38
C GLN A 9 -3.91 -2.72 -20.94
N GLN A 10 -4.34 -3.48 -19.93
CA GLN A 10 -4.11 -3.16 -18.52
C GLN A 10 -2.62 -3.12 -18.16
N LEU A 11 -1.83 -4.06 -18.70
CA LEU A 11 -0.37 -4.05 -18.54
C LEU A 11 0.23 -2.78 -19.16
N SER A 12 -0.14 -2.48 -20.41
CA SER A 12 0.30 -1.26 -21.11
C SER A 12 -0.08 0.01 -20.35
N ASP A 13 -1.30 0.09 -19.82
CA ASP A 13 -1.77 1.23 -19.03
C ASP A 13 -0.97 1.40 -17.74
N TYR A 14 -0.69 0.30 -17.01
CA TYR A 14 0.15 0.35 -15.81
C TYR A 14 1.57 0.85 -16.13
N HIS A 15 2.24 0.31 -17.15
CA HIS A 15 3.59 0.76 -17.50
C HIS A 15 3.60 2.21 -18.00
N ARG A 16 2.54 2.64 -18.70
CA ARG A 16 2.40 4.02 -19.19
C ARG A 16 2.19 5.00 -18.04
N ASP A 17 1.29 4.67 -17.11
CA ASP A 17 0.70 5.59 -16.14
C ASP A 17 1.23 5.43 -14.70
N GLY A 18 1.84 4.29 -14.39
CA GLY A 18 2.41 3.94 -13.08
C GLY A 18 1.40 3.38 -12.09
N TYR A 19 0.14 3.25 -12.50
CA TYR A 19 -0.94 2.65 -11.71
C TYR A 19 -2.00 2.01 -12.59
N LEU A 20 -2.85 1.19 -11.96
CA LEU A 20 -4.02 0.57 -12.55
C LEU A 20 -5.13 0.43 -11.50
N ILE A 21 -6.35 0.83 -11.85
CA ILE A 21 -7.54 0.54 -11.04
C ILE A 21 -8.21 -0.72 -11.60
N VAL A 22 -8.46 -1.69 -10.75
CA VAL A 22 -9.21 -2.92 -11.06
C VAL A 22 -10.51 -2.86 -10.28
N LYS A 23 -11.62 -2.73 -11.00
CA LYS A 23 -12.96 -2.68 -10.43
C LYS A 23 -13.43 -4.08 -10.02
N ASP A 24 -14.25 -4.14 -8.98
CA ASP A 24 -14.85 -5.39 -8.48
C ASP A 24 -13.80 -6.47 -8.16
N PHE A 25 -12.64 -6.06 -7.63
CA PHE A 25 -11.50 -6.93 -7.35
C PHE A 25 -11.79 -7.89 -6.18
N CYS A 26 -12.46 -7.40 -5.15
CA CYS A 26 -13.09 -8.21 -4.12
C CYS A 26 -14.60 -8.10 -4.23
N SER A 27 -15.28 -9.22 -4.03
CA SER A 27 -16.72 -9.29 -3.90
C SER A 27 -17.20 -8.58 -2.63
N ALA A 28 -18.47 -8.17 -2.62
CA ALA A 28 -19.08 -7.55 -1.45
C ALA A 28 -18.97 -8.42 -0.17
N ALA A 29 -19.05 -9.74 -0.29
CA ALA A 29 -18.90 -10.66 0.84
C ALA A 29 -17.48 -10.67 1.41
N GLU A 30 -16.46 -10.63 0.55
CA GLU A 30 -15.05 -10.53 0.98
C GLU A 30 -14.78 -9.20 1.66
N VAL A 31 -15.28 -8.10 1.08
CA VAL A 31 -15.17 -6.76 1.67
C VAL A 31 -15.81 -6.72 3.06
N GLU A 32 -17.03 -7.26 3.21
CA GLU A 32 -17.71 -7.31 4.50
C GLU A 32 -16.91 -8.12 5.54
N LYS A 33 -16.38 -9.29 5.16
CA LYS A 33 -15.57 -10.11 6.08
C LYS A 33 -14.27 -9.40 6.49
N LEU A 34 -13.59 -8.77 5.54
CA LEU A 34 -12.36 -8.00 5.79
C LEU A 34 -12.64 -6.77 6.68
N TYR A 35 -13.68 -6.01 6.37
CA TYR A 35 -14.01 -4.77 7.08
C TYR A 35 -14.54 -5.04 8.49
N SER A 36 -15.45 -6.01 8.65
CA SER A 36 -15.92 -6.43 9.97
C SER A 36 -14.78 -6.97 10.84
N THR A 37 -13.82 -7.69 10.28
CA THR A 37 -12.63 -8.13 11.02
C THR A 37 -11.76 -6.94 11.44
N ALA A 38 -11.50 -5.99 10.53
CA ALA A 38 -10.75 -4.78 10.87
C ALA A 38 -11.41 -3.94 11.98
N LEU A 39 -12.75 -3.90 12.03
CA LEU A 39 -13.49 -3.16 13.05
C LEU A 39 -13.47 -3.84 14.42
N ASN A 40 -13.60 -5.17 14.45
CA ASN A 40 -13.85 -5.93 15.67
C ASN A 40 -12.59 -6.56 16.27
N ASP A 41 -11.47 -6.63 15.54
CA ASP A 41 -10.24 -7.23 16.04
C ASP A 41 -9.43 -6.24 16.91
N ASP A 42 -9.32 -6.61 18.18
CA ASP A 42 -8.59 -5.88 19.20
C ASP A 42 -7.10 -5.69 18.88
N ALA A 43 -6.45 -6.66 18.23
CA ALA A 43 -5.03 -6.59 17.91
C ALA A 43 -4.75 -5.50 16.87
N MET A 44 -5.61 -5.37 15.85
CA MET A 44 -5.50 -4.28 14.87
C MET A 44 -5.61 -2.91 15.53
N ARG A 45 -6.57 -2.76 16.45
CA ARG A 45 -6.77 -1.49 17.18
C ARG A 45 -5.61 -1.17 18.13
N LYS A 46 -5.10 -2.16 18.87
CA LYS A 46 -4.03 -2.01 19.87
C LYS A 46 -2.68 -1.71 19.24
N ASN A 47 -2.41 -2.25 18.06
CA ASN A 47 -1.15 -2.07 17.33
C ASN A 47 -1.20 -0.94 16.29
N ALA A 48 -2.23 -0.09 16.34
CA ALA A 48 -2.31 1.06 15.45
C ALA A 48 -1.36 2.18 15.90
N LEU A 49 -0.65 2.75 14.94
CA LEU A 49 0.28 3.85 15.09
C LEU A 49 -0.34 5.14 14.54
N ASP A 50 -0.08 6.25 15.21
CA ASP A 50 -0.39 7.59 14.71
C ASP A 50 0.89 8.22 14.12
N LEU A 51 0.78 8.75 12.90
CA LEU A 51 1.76 9.62 12.28
C LEU A 51 1.13 10.98 12.01
N ASN A 52 1.82 12.05 12.42
CA ASN A 52 1.35 13.41 12.19
C ASN A 52 1.66 13.88 10.76
N ASP A 53 0.67 14.45 10.09
CA ASP A 53 0.84 15.19 8.84
C ASP A 53 1.51 16.56 9.07
N GLN A 54 1.80 17.31 8.00
CA GLN A 54 2.45 18.64 8.12
C GLN A 54 1.62 19.65 8.92
N SER A 55 0.30 19.46 9.02
CA SER A 55 -0.62 20.30 9.78
C SER A 55 -0.80 19.85 11.24
N GLY A 56 -0.20 18.72 11.63
CA GLY A 56 -0.32 18.12 12.95
C GLY A 56 -1.55 17.23 13.16
N LYS A 57 -2.32 16.90 12.10
CA LYS A 57 -3.41 15.91 12.20
C LYS A 57 -2.85 14.50 12.14
N LYS A 58 -3.52 13.58 12.83
CA LYS A 58 -3.10 12.19 12.96
C LYS A 58 -3.61 11.35 11.80
N THR A 59 -2.71 10.61 11.16
CA THR A 59 -3.06 9.50 10.29
C THR A 59 -2.76 8.19 10.99
N ARG A 60 -3.76 7.31 11.03
CA ARG A 60 -3.70 6.04 11.76
C ARG A 60 -3.44 4.87 10.82
N LEU A 61 -2.51 4.00 11.20
CA LEU A 61 -2.24 2.77 10.46
C LEU A 61 -1.79 1.63 11.37
N SER A 62 -2.06 0.38 10.99
CA SER A 62 -1.45 -0.81 11.59
C SER A 62 -0.66 -1.54 10.50
N LEU A 63 0.62 -1.81 10.72
CA LEU A 63 1.51 -2.45 9.73
C LEU A 63 2.07 -3.75 10.31
N TRP A 64 2.10 -4.81 9.50
CA TRP A 64 2.70 -6.11 9.83
C TRP A 64 3.45 -6.65 8.62
N PHE A 65 4.43 -7.54 8.84
CA PHE A 65 5.32 -7.98 7.78
C PHE A 65 4.93 -9.33 7.21
N THR A 66 4.66 -10.32 8.05
CA THR A 66 4.42 -11.70 7.63
C THR A 66 2.93 -11.93 7.38
N PRO A 67 2.54 -12.42 6.19
CA PRO A 67 1.14 -12.76 5.94
C PRO A 67 0.76 -14.03 6.71
N GLY A 68 -0.13 -13.89 7.69
CA GLY A 68 -0.59 -14.98 8.55
C GLY A 68 -1.65 -15.89 7.92
N ASN A 69 -2.12 -16.86 8.70
CA ASN A 69 -3.32 -17.65 8.39
C ASN A 69 -4.56 -16.94 8.95
N ASP A 70 -4.74 -15.68 8.57
CA ASP A 70 -5.86 -14.82 8.94
C ASP A 70 -6.52 -14.25 7.68
N VAL A 71 -7.64 -13.51 7.82
CA VAL A 71 -8.38 -12.99 6.66
C VAL A 71 -7.55 -12.05 5.76
N PHE A 72 -6.64 -11.27 6.33
CA PHE A 72 -5.77 -10.39 5.55
C PHE A 72 -4.62 -11.17 4.92
N GLY A 73 -4.05 -12.12 5.65
CA GLY A 73 -3.04 -13.03 5.11
C GLY A 73 -3.59 -13.90 3.97
N TYR A 74 -4.86 -14.30 4.00
CA TYR A 74 -5.52 -14.97 2.87
C TYR A 74 -5.75 -14.02 1.70
N LEU A 75 -6.15 -12.76 1.94
CA LEU A 75 -6.22 -11.75 0.89
C LEU A 75 -4.86 -11.56 0.23
N THR A 76 -3.83 -11.22 1.00
CA THR A 76 -2.46 -10.94 0.52
C THR A 76 -1.85 -12.09 -0.26
N ARG A 77 -2.19 -13.34 0.07
CA ARG A 77 -1.69 -14.54 -0.61
C ARG A 77 -2.64 -15.10 -1.67
N SER A 78 -3.82 -14.51 -1.83
CA SER A 78 -4.82 -15.00 -2.79
C SER A 78 -4.28 -14.95 -4.22
N GLN A 79 -4.73 -15.89 -5.03
CA GLN A 79 -4.34 -15.98 -6.43
C GLN A 79 -4.70 -14.70 -7.21
N LYS A 80 -5.84 -14.07 -6.93
CA LYS A 80 -6.23 -12.78 -7.52
C LYS A 80 -5.29 -11.63 -7.16
N MET A 81 -4.60 -11.66 -6.03
CA MET A 81 -3.56 -10.69 -5.68
C MET A 81 -2.23 -11.02 -6.38
N ILE A 82 -1.79 -12.27 -6.31
CA ILE A 82 -0.45 -12.65 -6.76
C ILE A 82 -0.34 -12.71 -8.29
N THR A 83 -1.40 -13.12 -9.00
CA THR A 83 -1.42 -13.14 -10.47
C THR A 83 -1.05 -11.78 -11.08
N PRO A 84 -1.77 -10.67 -10.81
CA PRO A 84 -1.42 -9.37 -11.37
C PRO A 84 -0.08 -8.84 -10.86
N VAL A 85 0.27 -9.06 -9.58
CA VAL A 85 1.58 -8.65 -9.04
C VAL A 85 2.72 -9.31 -9.83
N ASN A 86 2.62 -10.62 -10.07
CA ASN A 86 3.62 -11.35 -10.84
C ASN A 86 3.72 -10.89 -12.30
N GLN A 87 2.63 -10.38 -12.89
CA GLN A 87 2.66 -9.82 -14.25
C GLN A 87 3.25 -8.40 -14.32
N LEU A 88 3.16 -7.63 -13.24
CA LEU A 88 3.53 -6.21 -13.22
C LEU A 88 4.95 -5.94 -12.68
N LEU A 89 5.45 -6.78 -11.78
CA LEU A 89 6.81 -6.68 -11.27
C LEU A 89 7.82 -7.08 -12.35
N ASP A 90 8.89 -6.30 -12.48
CA ASP A 90 9.95 -6.60 -13.44
C ASP A 90 10.75 -7.86 -13.03
N GLY A 91 11.24 -8.62 -14.01
CA GLY A 91 11.98 -9.88 -13.79
C GLY A 91 11.13 -11.10 -13.42
N ASP A 92 11.77 -12.27 -13.30
CA ASP A 92 11.09 -13.57 -13.18
C ASP A 92 11.30 -14.28 -11.83
N ALA A 93 12.04 -13.67 -10.90
CA ALA A 93 12.23 -14.25 -9.57
C ALA A 93 10.89 -14.38 -8.82
N PRO A 94 10.76 -15.32 -7.87
CA PRO A 94 9.52 -15.49 -7.12
C PRO A 94 9.02 -14.19 -6.47
N VAL A 95 7.70 -14.00 -6.45
CA VAL A 95 7.06 -12.89 -5.73
C VAL A 95 7.11 -13.17 -4.24
N CYS A 96 7.59 -12.20 -3.48
CA CYS A 96 7.58 -12.18 -2.02
C CYS A 96 6.68 -11.04 -1.54
N HIS A 97 6.04 -11.24 -0.39
CA HIS A 97 5.35 -10.17 0.32
C HIS A 97 6.35 -9.41 1.19
N PHE A 98 6.30 -8.08 1.19
CA PHE A 98 7.16 -7.26 2.04
C PHE A 98 6.47 -6.88 3.35
N HIS A 99 5.38 -6.14 3.29
CA HIS A 99 4.54 -5.80 4.43
C HIS A 99 3.13 -5.45 3.97
N SER A 100 2.19 -5.52 4.91
CA SER A 100 0.83 -5.05 4.73
C SER A 100 0.49 -4.01 5.77
N LYS A 101 -0.36 -3.07 5.40
CA LYS A 101 -0.84 -2.01 6.28
C LYS A 101 -2.34 -1.81 6.13
N LEU A 102 -3.03 -1.72 7.27
CA LEU A 102 -4.40 -1.24 7.34
C LEU A 102 -4.35 0.27 7.55
N MET A 103 -4.84 1.03 6.58
CA MET A 103 -4.92 2.49 6.64
C MET A 103 -6.30 2.91 7.14
N GLN A 104 -6.35 3.71 8.21
CA GLN A 104 -7.59 4.11 8.87
C GLN A 104 -7.72 5.63 8.88
N LYS A 105 -8.53 6.18 7.97
CA LYS A 105 -8.90 7.60 8.02
C LYS A 105 -10.26 7.78 8.66
N GLU A 106 -10.25 8.12 9.94
CA GLU A 106 -11.46 8.40 10.71
C GLU A 106 -12.18 9.66 10.21
N PRO A 107 -13.53 9.69 10.28
CA PRO A 107 -14.33 10.84 9.86
C PRO A 107 -13.86 12.15 10.51
N ARG A 108 -13.77 13.22 9.73
CA ARG A 108 -13.42 14.60 10.13
C ARG A 108 -12.02 14.82 10.73
N VAL A 109 -11.37 13.80 11.26
CA VAL A 109 -10.12 13.90 12.02
C VAL A 109 -8.93 13.23 11.34
N GLY A 110 -9.15 12.31 10.40
CA GLY A 110 -8.08 11.62 9.69
C GLY A 110 -7.18 12.60 8.92
N GLY A 111 -5.89 12.59 9.23
CA GLY A 111 -4.89 13.47 8.63
C GLY A 111 -4.59 13.18 7.16
N ALA A 112 -3.83 14.08 6.54
CA ALA A 112 -3.26 13.86 5.23
C ALA A 112 -2.13 12.82 5.27
N TRP A 113 -1.88 12.22 4.12
CA TRP A 113 -0.61 11.55 3.86
C TRP A 113 0.10 12.36 2.79
N GLU A 114 1.32 12.82 3.09
CA GLU A 114 2.02 13.79 2.28
C GLU A 114 2.48 13.20 0.94
N TRP A 115 2.85 14.08 -0.01
CA TRP A 115 3.44 13.64 -1.26
C TRP A 115 4.68 12.78 -0.99
N HIS A 116 4.70 11.57 -1.53
CA HIS A 116 5.81 10.64 -1.37
C HIS A 116 5.84 9.63 -2.53
N GLN A 117 6.95 8.90 -2.60
CA GLN A 117 7.05 7.61 -3.28
C GLN A 117 7.16 6.54 -2.19
N ASP A 118 6.52 5.39 -2.37
CA ASP A 118 6.69 4.24 -1.48
C ASP A 118 8.18 3.84 -1.42
N TYR A 119 8.86 3.89 -2.58
CA TYR A 119 10.30 3.66 -2.66
C TYR A 119 11.13 4.67 -1.86
N GLY A 120 10.61 5.87 -1.56
CA GLY A 120 11.26 6.82 -0.66
C GLY A 120 11.48 6.23 0.74
N TYR A 121 10.48 5.49 1.25
CA TYR A 121 10.60 4.71 2.48
C TYR A 121 11.51 3.50 2.24
N TRP A 122 11.23 2.71 1.19
CA TRP A 122 11.89 1.42 0.97
C TRP A 122 13.37 1.52 0.57
N TYR A 123 13.79 2.68 0.10
CA TYR A 123 15.19 2.98 -0.14
C TYR A 123 16.01 2.97 1.15
N LYS A 124 15.40 3.33 2.30
CA LYS A 124 16.06 3.22 3.61
C LYS A 124 16.24 1.77 4.05
N ASN A 125 15.36 0.88 3.60
CA ASN A 125 15.52 -0.57 3.73
C ASN A 125 16.60 -1.14 2.76
N GLN A 126 17.18 -0.28 1.91
CA GLN A 126 18.22 -0.61 0.93
C GLN A 126 17.80 -1.68 -0.07
N PHE A 127 16.55 -1.61 -0.55
CA PHE A 127 16.20 -2.26 -1.81
C PHE A 127 16.89 -1.55 -2.98
N MET A 128 17.21 -2.31 -4.04
CA MET A 128 18.01 -1.82 -5.16
C MET A 128 17.17 -1.45 -6.38
N PHE A 129 16.10 -2.21 -6.64
CA PHE A 129 15.34 -2.11 -7.89
C PHE A 129 13.89 -1.68 -7.62
N PRO A 130 13.50 -0.42 -7.90
CA PRO A 130 12.14 0.04 -7.67
C PRO A 130 11.11 -0.64 -8.57
N ASP A 131 11.48 -1.05 -9.79
CA ASP A 131 10.59 -1.75 -10.73
C ASP A 131 10.29 -3.19 -10.30
N GLN A 132 11.06 -3.71 -9.34
CA GLN A 132 10.82 -5.00 -8.68
C GLN A 132 10.04 -4.83 -7.36
N LEU A 133 9.43 -3.66 -7.13
CA LEU A 133 8.62 -3.33 -5.95
C LEU A 133 7.30 -2.67 -6.36
N MET A 134 6.21 -3.05 -5.71
CA MET A 134 4.90 -2.42 -5.94
C MET A 134 3.97 -2.53 -4.74
N SER A 135 2.91 -1.73 -4.76
CA SER A 135 1.82 -1.75 -3.79
C SER A 135 0.50 -2.11 -4.45
N VAL A 136 -0.33 -2.85 -3.72
CA VAL A 136 -1.72 -3.12 -4.07
C VAL A 136 -2.61 -2.68 -2.92
N MET A 137 -3.42 -1.64 -3.16
CA MET A 137 -4.40 -1.13 -2.21
C MET A 137 -5.79 -1.67 -2.54
N VAL A 138 -6.45 -2.32 -1.60
CA VAL A 138 -7.87 -2.73 -1.69
C VAL A 138 -8.71 -1.81 -0.81
N ALA A 139 -9.74 -1.21 -1.40
CA ALA A 139 -10.67 -0.35 -0.67
C ALA A 139 -11.66 -1.20 0.16
N LEU A 140 -11.74 -0.96 1.47
CA LEU A 140 -12.74 -1.60 2.35
C LEU A 140 -13.98 -0.73 2.53
N THR A 141 -13.83 0.59 2.37
CA THR A 141 -14.93 1.55 2.32
C THR A 141 -14.79 2.41 1.07
N ASN A 142 -15.80 3.24 0.77
CA ASN A 142 -15.70 4.23 -0.31
C ASN A 142 -14.44 5.08 -0.12
N ALA A 143 -13.69 5.31 -1.20
CA ALA A 143 -12.62 6.30 -1.26
C ALA A 143 -12.97 7.32 -2.33
N ASN A 144 -13.25 8.55 -1.92
CA ASN A 144 -13.62 9.66 -2.79
C ASN A 144 -12.85 10.93 -2.42
N LYS A 145 -13.03 12.01 -3.17
CA LYS A 145 -12.32 13.26 -2.88
C LYS A 145 -12.60 13.83 -1.48
N GLU A 146 -13.83 13.68 -0.98
CA GLU A 146 -14.27 14.25 0.29
C GLU A 146 -13.66 13.55 1.51
N ASN A 147 -13.45 12.24 1.41
CA ASN A 147 -12.87 11.42 2.48
C ASN A 147 -11.38 11.09 2.27
N GLY A 148 -10.74 11.80 1.33
CA GLY A 148 -9.30 11.74 1.10
C GLY A 148 -8.86 10.48 0.37
N CYS A 149 -9.43 10.19 -0.81
CA CYS A 149 -8.90 9.18 -1.71
C CYS A 149 -7.42 9.44 -2.06
N LEU A 150 -6.73 8.42 -2.57
CA LEU A 150 -5.38 8.63 -3.08
C LEU A 150 -5.42 9.56 -4.30
N GLN A 151 -4.41 10.41 -4.37
CA GLN A 151 -4.09 11.24 -5.51
C GLN A 151 -2.76 10.77 -6.07
N VAL A 152 -2.64 10.72 -7.39
CA VAL A 152 -1.41 10.33 -8.08
C VAL A 152 -1.04 11.35 -9.13
N ILE A 153 0.26 11.56 -9.36
CA ILE A 153 0.74 12.27 -10.54
C ILE A 153 0.98 11.21 -11.62
N LYS A 154 0.05 11.12 -12.57
CA LYS A 154 0.05 10.08 -13.61
C LYS A 154 1.34 10.10 -14.42
N GLY A 155 2.03 8.96 -14.48
CA GLY A 155 3.30 8.78 -15.20
C GLY A 155 4.55 9.21 -14.43
N SER A 156 4.41 9.74 -13.21
CA SER A 156 5.53 10.24 -12.41
C SER A 156 6.50 9.15 -11.95
N HIS A 157 6.13 7.87 -12.00
CA HIS A 157 7.05 6.76 -11.72
C HIS A 157 8.27 6.74 -12.64
N LYS A 158 8.13 7.32 -13.85
CA LYS A 158 9.22 7.46 -14.84
C LYS A 158 10.24 8.54 -14.50
N LEU A 159 9.98 9.37 -13.48
CA LEU A 159 10.96 10.30 -12.95
C LEU A 159 12.08 9.58 -12.17
N GLY A 160 11.92 8.28 -11.90
CA GLY A 160 12.75 7.56 -10.97
C GLY A 160 12.47 8.00 -9.52
N ARG A 161 13.40 7.69 -8.61
CA ARG A 161 13.29 8.13 -7.22
C ARG A 161 13.67 9.61 -7.09
N VAL A 162 12.76 10.45 -6.63
CA VAL A 162 13.10 11.83 -6.23
C VAL A 162 13.75 11.85 -4.85
N ASN A 163 14.34 12.99 -4.47
CA ASN A 163 14.85 13.14 -3.11
C ASN A 163 13.70 13.07 -2.10
N HIS A 164 14.00 12.53 -0.93
CA HIS A 164 13.06 12.42 0.17
C HIS A 164 13.69 12.98 1.44
N GLY A 165 12.88 13.68 2.22
CA GLY A 165 13.19 14.12 3.58
C GLY A 165 12.02 13.82 4.50
N PHE A 166 11.88 14.60 5.57
CA PHE A 166 10.72 14.52 6.45
C PHE A 166 9.69 15.63 6.15
N ALA A 167 8.43 15.26 6.22
CA ALA A 167 7.26 16.11 6.06
C ALA A 167 6.29 15.83 7.22
N GLY A 168 6.35 16.65 8.28
CA GLY A 168 5.78 16.26 9.57
C GLY A 168 6.56 15.08 10.15
N GLU A 169 5.87 14.00 10.54
CA GLU A 169 6.51 12.73 10.95
C GLU A 169 6.62 11.72 9.80
N GLN A 170 6.20 12.09 8.59
CA GLN A 170 6.16 11.21 7.43
C GLN A 170 7.42 11.40 6.56
N VAL A 171 7.80 10.38 5.80
CA VAL A 171 8.79 10.56 4.72
C VAL A 171 8.08 11.23 3.54
N GLY A 172 8.59 12.39 3.15
CA GLY A 172 8.01 13.24 2.11
C GLY A 172 8.97 13.42 0.94
N ALA A 173 8.41 13.48 -0.28
CA ALA A 173 9.14 13.79 -1.49
C ALA A 173 9.55 15.27 -1.57
N ASP A 174 10.62 15.55 -2.29
CA ASP A 174 11.05 16.91 -2.62
C ASP A 174 9.94 17.67 -3.38
N MET A 175 9.41 18.71 -2.73
CA MET A 175 8.31 19.50 -3.27
C MET A 175 8.70 20.29 -4.52
N VAL A 176 9.98 20.59 -4.77
CA VAL A 176 10.41 21.19 -6.04
C VAL A 176 10.11 20.23 -7.19
N MET A 177 10.47 18.96 -7.02
CA MET A 177 10.21 17.93 -8.03
C MET A 177 8.71 17.64 -8.18
N VAL A 178 7.96 17.58 -7.07
CA VAL A 178 6.50 17.42 -7.08
C VAL A 178 5.84 18.57 -7.86
N ASN A 179 6.19 19.82 -7.56
CA ASN A 179 5.61 21.00 -8.21
C ASN A 179 5.93 21.05 -9.71
N ASN A 180 7.16 20.67 -10.10
CA ASN A 180 7.53 20.57 -11.51
C ASN A 180 6.74 19.46 -12.23
N ALA A 181 6.54 18.31 -11.57
CA ALA A 181 5.72 17.23 -12.12
C ALA A 181 4.25 17.67 -12.30
N LEU A 182 3.67 18.36 -11.32
CA LEU A 182 2.30 18.89 -11.40
C LEU A 182 2.09 19.91 -12.53
N GLN A 183 3.13 20.60 -12.98
CA GLN A 183 3.05 21.53 -14.12
C GLN A 183 2.95 20.81 -15.47
N THR A 184 3.41 19.56 -15.56
CA THR A 184 3.61 18.86 -16.83
C THR A 184 2.88 17.52 -16.93
N MET A 185 2.41 16.99 -15.80
CA MET A 185 1.78 15.67 -15.69
C MET A 185 0.39 15.77 -15.05
N PRO A 186 -0.57 14.91 -15.45
CA PRO A 186 -1.92 14.98 -14.89
C PRO A 186 -1.98 14.56 -13.41
N LEU A 187 -2.62 15.38 -12.58
CA LEU A 187 -3.09 14.99 -11.24
C LEU A 187 -4.38 14.18 -11.37
N VAL A 188 -4.41 12.98 -10.80
CA VAL A 188 -5.57 12.09 -10.83
C VAL A 188 -6.00 11.73 -9.41
N TYR A 189 -7.30 11.87 -9.14
CA TYR A 189 -7.94 11.37 -7.92
C TYR A 189 -8.42 9.95 -8.17
N CYS A 190 -7.88 8.99 -7.42
CA CYS A 190 -8.22 7.57 -7.54
C CYS A 190 -9.44 7.25 -6.68
N GLU A 191 -10.64 7.51 -7.21
CA GLU A 191 -11.89 7.20 -6.53
C GLU A 191 -12.27 5.71 -6.68
N LEU A 192 -12.48 5.05 -5.54
CA LEU A 192 -12.66 3.61 -5.42
C LEU A 192 -13.95 3.30 -4.65
N GLN A 193 -14.69 2.29 -5.13
CA GLN A 193 -15.76 1.67 -4.38
C GLN A 193 -15.19 0.54 -3.50
N PRO A 194 -15.89 0.15 -2.40
CA PRO A 194 -15.49 -1.02 -1.62
C PRO A 194 -15.32 -2.24 -2.52
N GLY A 195 -14.17 -2.89 -2.42
CA GLY A 195 -13.80 -4.03 -3.26
C GLY A 195 -12.99 -3.69 -4.49
N ASP A 196 -12.88 -2.42 -4.90
CA ASP A 196 -11.94 -2.03 -5.94
C ASP A 196 -10.48 -2.13 -5.44
N ALA A 197 -9.56 -2.41 -6.36
CA ALA A 197 -8.12 -2.38 -6.10
C ALA A 197 -7.42 -1.29 -6.93
N LEU A 198 -6.41 -0.65 -6.31
CA LEU A 198 -5.44 0.22 -6.96
C LEU A 198 -4.06 -0.46 -6.87
N LEU A 199 -3.51 -0.85 -8.01
CA LEU A 199 -2.15 -1.36 -8.13
C LEU A 199 -1.26 -0.21 -8.57
N PHE A 200 -0.15 0.03 -7.89
CA PHE A 200 0.70 1.18 -8.22
C PHE A 200 2.19 0.91 -7.96
N HIS A 201 2.99 1.55 -8.81
CA HIS A 201 4.44 1.43 -8.82
C HIS A 201 5.07 2.12 -7.60
N SER A 202 6.17 1.56 -7.08
CA SER A 202 6.87 2.07 -5.90
C SER A 202 7.35 3.53 -6.02
N ASN A 203 7.71 3.96 -7.24
CA ASN A 203 8.07 5.35 -7.58
C ASN A 203 6.88 6.24 -8.01
N LEU A 204 5.64 5.79 -8.00
CA LEU A 204 4.55 6.70 -8.35
C LEU A 204 4.42 7.78 -7.27
N LEU A 205 4.51 9.06 -7.64
CA LEU A 205 4.24 10.15 -6.70
C LEU A 205 2.75 10.13 -6.34
N HIS A 206 2.47 9.96 -5.06
CA HIS A 206 1.11 9.88 -4.56
C HIS A 206 0.96 10.51 -3.17
N ARG A 207 -0.27 10.90 -2.84
CA ARG A 207 -0.65 11.48 -1.55
C ARG A 207 -2.12 11.20 -1.23
N SER A 208 -2.58 11.60 -0.05
CA SER A 208 -4.02 11.72 0.22
C SER A 208 -4.33 12.90 1.13
N GLU A 209 -5.44 13.58 0.91
CA GLU A 209 -5.89 14.67 1.80
C GLU A 209 -6.46 14.13 3.11
N ALA A 210 -6.62 15.03 4.09
CA ALA A 210 -7.38 14.77 5.29
C ALA A 210 -8.82 14.30 4.97
N ASN A 211 -9.36 13.41 5.80
CA ASN A 211 -10.76 13.01 5.72
C ASN A 211 -11.61 14.10 6.40
N LEU A 212 -12.35 14.87 5.60
CA LEU A 212 -13.24 15.92 6.08
C LEU A 212 -14.72 15.48 6.09
N SER A 213 -15.00 14.28 5.60
CA SER A 213 -16.34 13.72 5.48
C SER A 213 -16.83 13.10 6.79
N ASP A 214 -18.10 12.71 6.78
CA ASP A 214 -18.76 11.96 7.86
C ASP A 214 -18.54 10.44 7.78
N GLY A 215 -17.94 9.95 6.68
CA GLY A 215 -17.68 8.52 6.46
C GLY A 215 -16.20 8.15 6.67
N PRO A 216 -15.91 6.92 7.13
CA PRO A 216 -14.53 6.45 7.22
C PRO A 216 -13.95 6.12 5.84
N ARG A 217 -12.63 6.29 5.67
CA ARG A 217 -11.88 5.76 4.51
C ARG A 217 -10.88 4.72 4.99
N TRP A 218 -11.20 3.44 4.80
CA TRP A 218 -10.38 2.31 5.25
C TRP A 218 -9.93 1.48 4.05
N SER A 219 -8.68 1.04 4.08
CA SER A 219 -8.07 0.25 3.00
C SER A 219 -6.94 -0.62 3.52
N VAL A 220 -6.75 -1.77 2.91
CA VAL A 220 -5.56 -2.61 3.12
C VAL A 220 -4.61 -2.37 1.97
N ILE A 221 -3.33 -2.15 2.27
CA ILE A 221 -2.28 -2.03 1.26
C ILE A 221 -1.27 -3.15 1.51
N SER A 222 -1.06 -4.01 0.53
CA SER A 222 -0.04 -5.05 0.55
C SER A 222 1.08 -4.70 -0.43
N CYS A 223 2.31 -4.75 0.04
CA CYS A 223 3.51 -4.41 -0.72
C CYS A 223 4.27 -5.68 -1.08
N TYR A 224 4.76 -5.76 -2.32
CA TYR A 224 5.41 -6.95 -2.86
C TYR A 224 6.76 -6.62 -3.48
N SER A 225 7.65 -7.59 -3.45
CA SER A 225 8.98 -7.52 -4.05
C SER A 225 9.30 -8.79 -4.83
N ARG A 226 10.20 -8.72 -5.81
CA ARG A 226 10.90 -9.91 -6.31
C ARG A 226 11.91 -10.39 -5.27
N GLN A 227 12.02 -11.72 -5.10
CA GLN A 227 13.02 -12.32 -4.21
C GLN A 227 14.46 -11.90 -4.56
N SER A 228 14.74 -11.61 -5.84
CA SER A 228 16.04 -11.13 -6.32
C SER A 228 16.39 -9.70 -5.88
N ASN A 229 15.41 -8.90 -5.45
CA ASN A 229 15.62 -7.54 -5.00
C ASN A 229 15.95 -7.54 -3.51
N ILE A 230 17.24 -7.61 -3.21
CA ILE A 230 17.75 -7.72 -1.83
C ILE A 230 17.51 -6.42 -1.07
N ALA A 231 16.95 -6.51 0.14
CA ALA A 231 16.92 -5.43 1.11
C ALA A 231 18.08 -5.59 2.10
N TYR A 232 19.11 -4.77 1.94
CA TYR A 232 20.33 -4.88 2.76
C TYR A 232 20.18 -4.30 4.18
N ASN A 233 19.14 -3.50 4.41
CA ASN A 233 18.85 -2.87 5.70
C ASN A 233 17.39 -3.11 6.13
N GLU A 234 16.93 -4.35 5.97
CA GLU A 234 15.64 -4.81 6.45
C GLU A 234 15.84 -5.96 7.44
N THR A 235 15.19 -5.86 8.60
CA THR A 235 15.25 -6.86 9.67
C THR A 235 14.22 -7.96 9.49
N SER A 236 13.05 -7.63 8.94
CA SER A 236 12.04 -8.61 8.55
C SER A 236 12.57 -9.52 7.45
N THR A 237 12.11 -10.77 7.47
CA THR A 237 12.46 -11.78 6.46
C THR A 237 11.34 -12.03 5.46
N SER A 238 10.20 -11.33 5.56
CA SER A 238 9.06 -11.57 4.68
C SER A 238 9.43 -11.34 3.21
N TRP A 239 10.18 -10.27 2.90
CA TRP A 239 10.56 -9.89 1.54
C TRP A 239 11.41 -10.92 0.78
N LYS A 240 12.03 -11.89 1.47
CA LYS A 240 12.84 -12.97 0.86
C LYS A 240 12.15 -14.33 0.87
N THR A 241 10.95 -14.41 1.43
CA THR A 241 10.16 -15.65 1.48
C THR A 241 9.11 -15.60 0.37
N PRO A 242 9.18 -16.50 -0.64
CA PRO A 242 8.18 -16.56 -1.69
C PRO A 242 6.77 -16.74 -1.12
N VAL A 243 5.80 -16.07 -1.71
CA VAL A 243 4.41 -16.18 -1.27
C VAL A 243 3.89 -17.60 -1.53
N GLU A 244 3.40 -18.24 -0.48
CA GLU A 244 2.57 -19.45 -0.60
C GLU A 244 1.17 -19.04 -1.04
N ILE A 245 0.86 -19.22 -2.32
CA ILE A 245 -0.42 -18.81 -2.90
C ILE A 245 -1.56 -19.68 -2.37
N VAL A 246 -2.66 -19.04 -1.97
CA VAL A 246 -3.91 -19.72 -1.56
C VAL A 246 -5.04 -19.46 -2.58
N PRO A 247 -6.06 -20.34 -2.65
CA PRO A 247 -7.25 -20.08 -3.45
C PRO A 247 -7.96 -18.80 -3.01
N ASP A 248 -8.61 -18.09 -3.94
CA ASP A 248 -9.32 -16.85 -3.63
C ASP A 248 -10.44 -17.08 -2.60
N GLU A 249 -11.08 -18.24 -2.67
CA GLU A 249 -12.16 -18.66 -1.76
C GLU A 249 -11.69 -18.79 -0.31
N ALA A 250 -10.38 -18.93 -0.04
CA ALA A 250 -9.83 -19.05 1.31
C ALA A 250 -10.20 -17.86 2.19
N ILE A 251 -10.34 -16.65 1.62
CA ILE A 251 -10.76 -15.45 2.35
C ILE A 251 -12.10 -15.71 3.05
N LEU A 252 -13.04 -16.38 2.38
CA LEU A 252 -14.39 -16.62 2.88
C LEU A 252 -14.53 -17.97 3.59
N GLU A 253 -13.92 -19.02 3.05
CA GLU A 253 -14.22 -20.42 3.41
C GLU A 253 -13.26 -21.03 4.44
N TRP A 254 -12.03 -20.52 4.56
CA TRP A 254 -11.08 -21.07 5.53
C TRP A 254 -11.23 -20.43 6.90
N ASP A 255 -10.95 -21.23 7.93
CA ASP A 255 -10.91 -20.77 9.31
C ASP A 255 -9.74 -19.79 9.49
N ALA A 256 -10.07 -18.53 9.77
CA ALA A 256 -9.08 -17.50 10.01
C ALA A 256 -8.60 -17.52 11.48
N GLY A 257 -7.29 -17.63 11.65
CA GLY A 257 -6.63 -17.43 12.93
C GLY A 257 -6.66 -15.97 13.39
N SER A 258 -6.22 -15.74 14.64
CA SER A 258 -6.19 -14.41 15.22
C SER A 258 -5.08 -13.53 14.65
N LEU A 259 -5.38 -12.25 14.44
CA LEU A 259 -4.42 -11.22 14.05
C LEU A 259 -3.38 -10.93 15.14
N SER A 260 -3.62 -11.35 16.39
CA SER A 260 -2.66 -11.16 17.49
C SER A 260 -1.32 -11.88 17.27
N ASN A 261 -1.28 -12.85 16.35
CA ASN A 261 -0.09 -13.61 16.01
C ASN A 261 0.79 -12.90 14.96
N ASN A 262 0.34 -11.76 14.43
CA ASN A 262 1.08 -11.02 13.41
C ASN A 262 2.22 -10.21 14.03
N ASP A 263 3.28 -10.05 13.25
CA ASP A 263 4.50 -9.31 13.58
C ASP A 263 4.32 -7.81 13.31
N PHE A 264 3.45 -7.16 14.10
CA PHE A 264 3.18 -5.73 13.96
C PHE A 264 4.44 -4.88 14.17
N LEU A 265 4.61 -3.89 13.30
CA LEU A 265 5.64 -2.88 13.43
C LEU A 265 5.32 -1.95 14.59
N ALA A 266 6.26 -1.80 15.52
CA ALA A 266 6.26 -0.71 16.49
C ALA A 266 6.93 0.54 15.87
N LYS A 267 6.37 1.73 16.11
CA LYS A 267 6.82 3.00 15.48
C LYS A 267 8.31 3.26 15.69
N GLU A 268 8.81 3.02 16.90
CA GLU A 268 10.21 3.18 17.31
C GLU A 268 11.18 2.27 16.56
N ASN A 269 10.67 1.16 16.01
CA ASN A 269 11.45 0.18 15.28
C ASN A 269 11.46 0.45 13.78
N ASP A 270 10.64 1.39 13.28
CA ASP A 270 10.57 1.70 11.86
C ASP A 270 11.88 2.35 11.38
N PRO A 271 12.71 1.66 10.57
CA PRO A 271 13.93 2.25 10.05
C PRO A 271 13.64 3.41 9.09
N ALA A 272 12.47 3.45 8.46
CA ALA A 272 12.12 4.52 7.54
C ALA A 272 11.90 5.87 8.25
N LEU A 273 11.56 5.84 9.54
CA LEU A 273 11.33 7.03 10.37
C LEU A 273 12.59 7.53 11.08
N LYS A 274 13.73 6.84 10.94
CA LYS A 274 15.00 7.25 11.53
C LYS A 274 15.75 8.19 10.59
N GLU A 275 16.41 9.21 11.14
CA GLU A 275 17.36 10.03 10.39
C GLU A 275 18.56 9.17 9.97
N THR A 276 18.84 9.12 8.67
CA THR A 276 20.05 8.45 8.14
C THR A 276 21.12 9.46 7.73
N GLY A 277 20.80 10.76 7.78
CA GLY A 277 21.66 11.86 7.32
C GLY A 277 21.59 12.10 5.81
N TRP A 278 20.78 11.33 5.09
CA TRP A 278 20.54 11.51 3.64
C TRP A 278 19.41 12.49 3.35
N GLU A 279 18.64 12.83 4.39
CA GLU A 279 17.49 13.72 4.35
C GLU A 279 17.85 15.21 4.49
N LYS A 280 19.14 15.52 4.73
CA LYS A 280 19.69 16.85 5.00
C LYS A 280 20.47 17.41 3.82
#